data_AF-A0A443QLZ4-F1
#
_entry.id   AF-A0A443QLZ4-F1
#
_cell.length_a   1.000
_cell.length_b   1.000
_cell.length_c   1.000
_cell.angle_alpha   90.00
_cell.angle_beta   90.00
_cell.angle_gamma   90.00
#
_symmetry.space_group_name_H-M   'P 1'
#
loop_
_entity.id
_entity.type
_entity.pdbx_description
1 polymer ?
#
loop_
_entity_poly.entity_id
_entity_poly.type
_entity_poly.pdbx_seq_one_letter_code
_entity_poly.pdbx_strand_id
1 'polypeptide(L)'
;MLQHGLLSSGIDWIINAPALGIEQSEVVFQNKTVSNNLGFALSLFGYDVWLTNSRGNTYGVNHTKLDPMKEDKSIRNFLYEVGGPFLPPNNLVNKLGGVLCSDFLFREVCANILFLIIGPDHFQLNKTRLHVYVAHTPAGISAWNLVHHLQSFESKKFQKFDYGADKNRQKYGTKTPPLYNLTKIDSRCTAIIFSQNDWISDPDDVQFLRDQVKGQFLLDYKVPFLQWNHADFIWGIEAA
;
A
#
# COMPACT_ATOMS: atom_id res chain seq x y z
N MET A 1 1.83 13.20 -6.22
CA MET A 1 1.16 12.58 -5.06
C MET A 1 1.50 11.10 -5.06
N LEU A 2 2.02 10.57 -3.96
CA LEU A 2 2.33 9.16 -3.75
C LEU A 2 1.31 8.57 -2.77
N GLN A 3 0.56 7.57 -3.23
CA GLN A 3 -0.49 6.90 -2.46
C GLN A 3 -0.05 5.48 -2.15
N HIS A 4 -0.15 5.09 -0.88
CA HIS A 4 0.22 3.76 -0.41
C HIS A 4 -0.92 2.74 -0.56
N GLY A 5 -0.58 1.45 -0.53
CA GLY A 5 -1.52 0.31 -0.55
C GLY A 5 -2.21 0.05 0.79
N LEU A 6 -3.05 -0.99 0.86
CA LEU A 6 -3.98 -1.25 1.95
C LEU A 6 -3.34 -1.21 3.35
N LEU A 7 -2.28 -1.98 3.59
CA LEU A 7 -1.69 -2.18 4.93
C LEU A 7 -0.56 -1.18 5.26
N SER A 8 -0.26 -0.29 4.32
CA SER A 8 0.93 0.56 4.31
C SER A 8 0.62 1.99 4.79
N SER A 9 1.58 2.90 4.71
CA SER A 9 1.41 4.33 4.97
C SER A 9 2.34 5.15 4.07
N GLY A 10 2.14 6.47 4.05
CA GLY A 10 3.01 7.39 3.30
C GLY A 10 4.50 7.30 3.68
N ILE A 11 4.85 6.73 4.83
CA ILE A 11 6.25 6.59 5.27
C ILE A 11 7.03 5.59 4.39
N ASP A 12 6.36 4.62 3.76
CA ASP A 12 7.03 3.55 3.00
C ASP A 12 7.84 4.11 1.81
N TRP A 13 7.42 5.26 1.30
CA TRP A 13 8.10 5.99 0.22
C TRP A 13 9.42 6.65 0.63
N ILE A 14 9.76 6.66 1.91
CA ILE A 14 10.93 7.37 2.46
C ILE A 14 11.80 6.55 3.42
N ILE A 15 11.59 5.23 3.54
CA ILE A 15 12.33 4.36 4.48
C ILE A 15 13.15 3.25 3.84
N ASN A 16 13.19 3.16 2.50
CA ASN A 16 13.97 2.15 1.80
C ASN A 16 15.49 2.32 1.99
N ALA A 17 15.98 3.55 2.18
CA ALA A 17 17.39 3.86 2.45
C ALA A 17 17.63 4.40 3.86
N PRO A 18 18.83 4.19 4.45
CA PRO A 18 19.18 4.63 5.82
C PRO A 18 19.27 6.15 6.03
N ALA A 19 19.48 6.93 4.98
CA ALA A 19 19.61 8.38 5.06
C ALA A 19 18.43 9.11 4.39
N LEU A 20 18.07 10.27 4.95
CA LEU A 20 17.02 11.18 4.45
C LEU A 20 17.41 11.93 3.16
N GLY A 21 18.59 11.63 2.61
CA GLY A 21 19.13 12.23 1.40
C GLY A 21 20.50 11.62 1.11
N ILE A 22 20.78 11.46 -0.18
CA ILE A 22 22.05 11.41 -0.93
C ILE A 22 23.35 10.82 -0.33
N GLU A 23 23.60 10.91 0.97
CA GLU A 23 24.90 10.64 1.60
C GLU A 23 25.37 9.17 1.51
N GLN A 24 24.48 8.24 1.14
CA GLN A 24 24.80 6.82 0.96
C GLN A 24 24.11 6.17 -0.24
N SER A 25 23.65 6.94 -1.23
CA SER A 25 23.17 6.30 -2.45
C SER A 25 24.32 6.04 -3.43
N GLU A 26 24.43 4.79 -3.87
CA GLU A 26 25.33 4.38 -4.94
C GLU A 26 24.74 4.66 -6.34
N VAL A 27 23.46 5.04 -6.42
CA VAL A 27 22.75 5.24 -7.68
C VAL A 27 22.94 6.68 -8.17
N VAL A 28 23.59 6.83 -9.33
CA VAL A 28 23.76 8.12 -10.02
C VAL A 28 22.88 8.14 -11.27
N PHE A 29 21.89 9.02 -11.31
CA PHE A 29 21.04 9.27 -12.48
C PHE A 29 21.18 10.72 -12.94
N GLN A 30 21.48 10.93 -14.23
CA GLN A 30 21.69 12.27 -14.80
C GLN A 30 22.68 13.13 -13.99
N ASN A 31 23.83 12.55 -13.59
CA ASN A 31 24.87 13.19 -12.76
C ASN A 31 24.38 13.66 -11.37
N LYS A 32 23.23 13.18 -10.90
CA LYS A 32 22.75 13.36 -9.53
C LYS A 32 22.78 12.01 -8.82
N THR A 33 23.33 11.97 -7.62
CA THR A 33 23.14 10.83 -6.73
C THR A 33 21.67 10.82 -6.26
N VAL A 34 20.98 9.68 -6.36
CA VAL A 34 19.53 9.56 -6.15
C VAL A 34 19.25 8.59 -5.01
N SER A 35 18.51 8.99 -3.98
CA SER A 35 18.14 8.08 -2.88
C SER A 35 17.22 6.95 -3.35
N ASN A 36 17.40 5.73 -2.84
CA ASN A 36 16.42 4.62 -3.02
C ASN A 36 15.07 4.89 -2.33
N ASN A 37 14.94 6.01 -1.64
CA ASN A 37 13.68 6.55 -1.16
C ASN A 37 12.99 7.34 -2.29
N LEU A 38 11.98 6.75 -2.94
CA LEU A 38 11.28 7.38 -4.08
C LEU A 38 10.79 8.80 -3.77
N GLY A 39 10.28 9.05 -2.55
CA GLY A 39 9.83 10.38 -2.15
C GLY A 39 10.95 11.43 -2.19
N PHE A 40 12.17 11.08 -1.75
CA PHE A 40 13.32 11.98 -1.84
C PHE A 40 13.90 12.07 -3.24
N ALA A 41 13.90 10.97 -4.00
CA ALA A 41 14.30 10.96 -5.40
C ALA A 41 13.49 11.97 -6.23
N LEU A 42 12.15 11.92 -6.14
CA LEU A 42 11.27 12.84 -6.86
C LEU A 42 11.49 14.30 -6.44
N SER A 43 11.68 14.55 -5.14
CA SER A 43 11.98 15.91 -4.65
C SER A 43 13.30 16.45 -5.23
N LEU A 44 14.36 15.63 -5.33
CA LEU A 44 15.64 16.00 -5.93
C LEU A 44 15.55 16.31 -7.44
N PHE A 45 14.54 15.78 -8.12
CA PHE A 45 14.21 16.11 -9.51
C PHE A 45 13.31 17.35 -9.65
N GLY A 46 12.97 18.02 -8.54
CA GLY A 46 12.20 19.27 -8.55
C GLY A 46 10.69 19.08 -8.59
N TYR A 47 10.18 17.87 -8.29
CA TYR A 47 8.74 17.62 -8.19
C TYR A 47 8.19 17.99 -6.80
N ASP A 48 6.97 18.52 -6.77
CA ASP A 48 6.21 18.65 -5.53
C ASP A 48 5.72 17.27 -5.05
N VAL A 49 6.30 16.78 -3.96
CA VAL A 49 6.00 15.45 -3.42
C VAL A 49 4.99 15.53 -2.29
N TRP A 50 3.82 14.95 -2.54
CA TRP A 50 2.75 14.80 -1.55
C TRP A 50 2.65 13.33 -1.15
N LEU A 51 2.97 13.00 0.10
CA LEU A 51 2.82 11.66 0.66
C LEU A 51 1.45 11.59 1.34
N THR A 52 0.50 10.89 0.72
CA THR A 52 -0.84 10.77 1.31
C THR A 52 -0.88 9.70 2.36
N ASN A 53 -1.84 9.82 3.27
CA ASN A 53 -2.00 8.85 4.33
C ASN A 53 -3.46 8.60 4.65
N SER A 54 -3.78 7.36 5.01
CA SER A 54 -5.12 6.98 5.41
C SER A 54 -5.41 7.38 6.85
N ARG A 55 -6.56 8.00 7.10
CA ARG A 55 -7.01 8.33 8.46
C ARG A 55 -7.12 7.07 9.31
N GLY A 56 -6.66 7.14 10.55
CA GLY A 56 -6.71 6.02 11.50
C GLY A 56 -5.52 5.06 11.42
N ASN A 57 -4.57 5.28 10.50
CA ASN A 57 -3.28 4.60 10.55
C ASN A 57 -2.31 5.26 11.55
N THR A 58 -1.12 4.67 11.73
CA THR A 58 -0.13 5.01 12.76
C THR A 58 0.26 6.49 12.79
N TYR A 59 0.23 7.15 11.64
CA TYR A 59 0.61 8.56 11.51
C TYR A 59 -0.60 9.48 11.28
N GLY A 60 -1.83 8.95 11.37
CA GLY A 60 -3.08 9.62 11.01
C GLY A 60 -4.16 9.57 12.10
N VAL A 61 -3.77 9.48 13.37
CA VAL A 61 -4.69 9.33 14.52
C VAL A 61 -5.20 10.63 15.13
N ASN A 62 -4.47 11.74 14.96
CA ASN A 62 -4.78 12.99 15.65
C ASN A 62 -5.75 13.89 14.85
N HIS A 63 -6.92 13.38 14.49
CA HIS A 63 -7.91 14.13 13.73
C HIS A 63 -8.86 14.89 14.67
N THR A 64 -9.07 16.19 14.43
CA THR A 64 -9.75 17.12 15.36
C THR A 64 -11.20 16.77 15.71
N LYS A 65 -11.89 16.01 14.84
CA LYS A 65 -13.31 15.64 15.02
C LYS A 65 -13.58 14.15 15.15
N LEU A 66 -12.69 13.30 14.61
CA LEU A 66 -12.93 11.86 14.51
C LEU A 66 -11.76 11.16 15.17
N ASP A 67 -12.01 10.49 16.29
CA ASP A 67 -11.00 9.75 17.03
C ASP A 67 -11.24 8.24 16.80
N PRO A 68 -10.34 7.54 16.09
CA PRO A 68 -10.51 6.13 15.79
C PRO A 68 -10.45 5.24 17.03
N MET A 69 -9.94 5.73 18.17
CA MET A 69 -9.78 4.97 19.41
C MET A 69 -10.90 5.21 20.43
N LYS A 70 -11.81 6.16 20.17
CA LYS A 70 -12.80 6.63 21.15
C LYS A 70 -14.13 5.86 21.14
N GLU A 71 -14.32 4.89 20.24
CA GLU A 71 -15.64 4.28 20.01
C GLU A 71 -15.88 2.91 20.69
N ASP A 72 -17.13 2.69 21.05
CA ASP A 72 -17.65 1.69 21.99
C ASP A 72 -17.48 0.23 21.50
N LYS A 73 -17.18 -0.67 22.46
CA LYS A 73 -16.52 -1.99 22.30
C LYS A 73 -17.46 -3.14 21.93
N SER A 74 -18.64 -2.88 21.38
CA SER A 74 -19.49 -3.93 20.84
C SER A 74 -18.95 -4.37 19.47
N ILE A 75 -18.39 -5.58 19.36
CA ILE A 75 -17.82 -6.13 18.10
C ILE A 75 -18.79 -6.02 16.91
N ARG A 76 -20.10 -6.16 17.15
CA ARG A 76 -21.13 -6.04 16.11
C ARG A 76 -21.31 -4.59 15.62
N ASN A 77 -21.37 -3.62 16.53
CA ASN A 77 -21.50 -2.20 16.16
C ASN A 77 -20.18 -1.68 15.56
N PHE A 78 -19.05 -2.18 16.08
CA PHE A 78 -17.71 -1.85 15.63
C PHE A 78 -17.45 -2.21 14.16
N LEU A 79 -17.83 -3.42 13.72
CA LEU A 79 -17.61 -3.88 12.36
C LEU A 79 -18.60 -3.28 11.36
N TYR A 80 -19.89 -3.15 11.71
CA TYR A 80 -20.94 -2.80 10.76
C TYR A 80 -21.40 -1.33 10.79
N GLU A 81 -21.27 -0.62 11.90
CA GLU A 81 -21.81 0.75 12.03
C GLU A 81 -20.72 1.82 12.02
N VAL A 82 -19.56 1.54 12.63
CA VAL A 82 -18.50 2.54 12.85
C VAL A 82 -17.29 2.32 11.94
N GLY A 83 -16.89 1.05 11.74
CA GLY A 83 -15.69 0.74 10.96
C GLY A 83 -14.40 1.10 11.69
N GLY A 84 -14.33 0.83 13.00
CA GLY A 84 -13.17 1.14 13.84
C GLY A 84 -11.88 0.43 13.44
N PRO A 85 -10.78 0.59 14.21
CA PRO A 85 -9.45 0.07 13.86
C PRO A 85 -9.37 -1.46 13.84
N PHE A 86 -9.14 -2.07 12.67
CA PHE A 86 -8.89 -3.51 12.59
C PHE A 86 -7.46 -3.87 13.01
N LEU A 87 -6.49 -3.08 12.57
CA LEU A 87 -5.10 -3.13 13.03
C LEU A 87 -4.81 -1.77 13.67
N PRO A 88 -4.88 -1.66 15.01
CA PRO A 88 -4.73 -0.37 15.65
C PRO A 88 -3.33 0.21 15.42
N PRO A 89 -3.23 1.53 15.22
CA PRO A 89 -1.99 2.25 15.03
C PRO A 89 -1.03 2.09 16.23
N ASN A 90 0.28 2.05 15.96
CA ASN A 90 1.34 1.97 16.99
C ASN A 90 1.18 0.76 17.95
N ASN A 91 0.85 -0.41 17.40
CA ASN A 91 0.67 -1.60 18.22
C ASN A 91 2.03 -2.10 18.77
N LEU A 92 1.98 -2.79 19.91
CA LEU A 92 3.14 -3.46 20.51
C LEU A 92 3.81 -4.43 19.52
N VAL A 93 3.02 -4.97 18.58
CA VAL A 93 3.47 -5.93 17.56
C VAL A 93 4.53 -5.32 16.63
N ASN A 94 4.34 -4.11 16.11
CA ASN A 94 5.32 -3.47 15.23
C ASN A 94 6.61 -3.12 15.98
N LYS A 95 6.50 -2.71 17.25
CA LYS A 95 7.68 -2.44 18.10
C LYS A 95 8.47 -3.72 18.39
N LEU A 96 7.79 -4.78 18.82
CA LEU A 96 8.41 -6.08 19.05
C LEU A 96 8.95 -6.69 17.76
N GLY A 97 8.23 -6.53 16.66
CA GLY A 97 8.65 -6.94 15.32
C GLY A 97 9.92 -6.22 14.89
N GLY A 98 9.99 -4.89 15.05
CA GLY A 98 11.20 -4.13 14.78
C GLY A 98 12.40 -4.63 15.60
N VAL A 99 12.22 -4.88 16.89
CA VAL A 99 13.29 -5.43 17.75
C VAL A 99 13.68 -6.83 17.28
N LEU A 100 12.72 -7.73 17.08
CA LEU A 100 12.95 -9.12 16.67
C LEU A 100 13.66 -9.19 15.32
N CYS A 101 13.18 -8.45 14.32
CA CYS A 101 13.71 -8.46 12.96
C CYS A 101 15.05 -7.70 12.83
N SER A 102 15.53 -7.04 13.89
CA SER A 102 16.88 -6.45 13.92
C SER A 102 17.96 -7.52 14.12
N ASP A 103 17.62 -8.59 14.83
CA ASP A 103 18.48 -9.73 15.13
C ASP A 103 18.69 -10.60 13.88
N PHE A 104 19.95 -10.96 13.61
CA PHE A 104 20.31 -11.72 12.42
C PHE A 104 19.62 -13.09 12.34
N LEU A 105 19.33 -13.73 13.48
CA LEU A 105 18.69 -15.05 13.55
C LEU A 105 17.23 -15.02 13.07
N PHE A 106 16.55 -13.88 13.25
CA PHE A 106 15.12 -13.76 12.99
C PHE A 106 14.78 -13.04 11.69
N ARG A 107 15.76 -12.44 10.99
CA ARG A 107 15.54 -11.75 9.71
C ARG A 107 14.86 -12.62 8.66
N GLU A 108 15.28 -13.88 8.52
CA GLU A 108 14.66 -14.79 7.55
C GLU A 108 13.21 -15.13 7.94
N VAL A 109 12.93 -15.28 9.22
CA VAL A 109 11.56 -15.53 9.71
C VAL A 109 10.68 -14.33 9.38
N CYS A 110 11.14 -13.12 9.68
CA CYS A 110 10.42 -11.90 9.37
C CYS A 110 10.18 -11.72 7.86
N ALA A 111 11.18 -12.01 7.03
CA ALA A 111 11.07 -11.88 5.58
C ALA A 111 10.02 -12.87 5.03
N ASN A 112 10.07 -14.13 5.48
CA ASN A 112 9.09 -15.13 5.08
C ASN A 112 7.67 -14.77 5.52
N ILE A 113 7.48 -14.19 6.71
CA ILE A 113 6.16 -13.71 7.15
C ILE A 113 5.61 -12.63 6.20
N LEU A 114 6.45 -11.68 5.76
CA LEU A 114 6.04 -10.70 4.76
C LEU A 114 5.65 -11.38 3.44
N PHE A 115 6.50 -12.29 2.93
CA PHE A 115 6.30 -12.97 1.66
C PHE A 115 5.03 -13.82 1.57
N LEU A 116 4.47 -14.26 2.70
CA LEU A 116 3.16 -14.93 2.72
C LEU A 116 2.01 -14.05 2.21
N ILE A 117 2.19 -12.73 2.18
CA ILE A 117 1.18 -11.77 1.75
C ILE A 117 1.51 -11.20 0.36
N ILE A 118 2.76 -10.79 0.16
CA ILE A 118 3.17 -9.98 -1.01
C ILE A 118 3.77 -10.79 -2.17
N GLY A 119 4.10 -12.07 -1.94
CA GLY A 119 4.89 -12.91 -2.84
C GLY A 119 6.37 -12.95 -2.46
N PRO A 120 7.10 -14.06 -2.71
CA PRO A 120 8.49 -14.21 -2.29
C PRO A 120 9.49 -13.53 -3.23
N ASP A 121 10.37 -12.67 -2.70
CA ASP A 121 11.60 -12.23 -3.37
C ASP A 121 12.72 -12.02 -2.34
N HIS A 122 13.60 -13.00 -2.18
CA HIS A 122 14.74 -12.88 -1.25
C HIS A 122 15.90 -12.06 -1.82
N PHE A 123 15.89 -11.74 -3.12
CA PHE A 123 16.97 -11.02 -3.80
C PHE A 123 16.78 -9.51 -3.73
N GLN A 124 15.53 -9.04 -3.83
CA GLN A 124 15.23 -7.61 -3.84
C GLN A 124 15.06 -7.01 -2.44
N LEU A 125 14.75 -7.82 -1.42
CA LEU A 125 14.52 -7.32 -0.07
C LEU A 125 15.84 -7.05 0.68
N ASN A 126 16.09 -5.79 1.06
CA ASN A 126 17.20 -5.45 1.96
C ASN A 126 16.92 -5.92 3.40
N LYS A 127 17.32 -7.15 3.72
CA LYS A 127 17.07 -7.78 5.03
C LYS A 127 17.72 -7.05 6.20
N THR A 128 18.77 -6.27 5.99
CA THR A 128 19.38 -5.45 7.07
C THR A 128 18.43 -4.33 7.54
N ARG A 129 17.51 -3.89 6.66
CA ARG A 129 16.51 -2.86 6.94
C ARG A 129 15.15 -3.41 7.33
N LEU A 130 15.00 -4.73 7.41
CA LEU A 130 13.73 -5.39 7.70
C LEU A 130 13.08 -4.92 9.00
N HIS A 131 13.89 -4.64 10.02
CA HIS A 131 13.45 -4.04 11.27
C HIS A 131 12.75 -2.68 11.09
N VAL A 132 13.17 -1.87 10.10
CA VAL A 132 12.54 -0.59 9.76
C VAL A 132 11.20 -0.84 9.07
N TYR A 133 11.15 -1.74 8.09
CA TYR A 133 9.91 -2.05 7.37
C TYR A 133 8.83 -2.60 8.30
N VAL A 134 9.17 -3.58 9.15
CA VAL A 134 8.24 -4.20 10.11
C VAL A 134 7.84 -3.25 11.25
N ALA A 135 8.70 -2.29 11.62
CA ALA A 135 8.33 -1.27 12.60
C ALA A 135 7.25 -0.30 12.07
N HIS A 136 7.08 -0.21 10.75
CA HIS A 136 6.19 0.74 10.10
C HIS A 136 5.01 0.09 9.37
N THR A 137 5.10 -1.20 9.05
CA THR A 137 4.07 -1.97 8.34
C THR A 137 3.71 -3.25 9.10
N PRO A 138 2.40 -3.52 9.35
CA PRO A 138 1.25 -2.74 8.90
C PRO A 138 1.06 -1.44 9.68
N ALA A 139 0.72 -0.36 8.98
CA ALA A 139 0.51 0.94 9.60
C ALA A 139 -0.88 1.10 10.24
N GLY A 140 -1.81 0.19 9.94
CA GLY A 140 -3.16 0.15 10.49
C GLY A 140 -4.24 0.58 9.50
N ILE A 141 -5.40 -0.08 9.58
CA ILE A 141 -6.55 0.14 8.70
C ILE A 141 -7.87 0.12 9.48
N SER A 142 -8.92 0.71 8.90
CA SER A 142 -10.29 0.54 9.37
C SER A 142 -10.84 -0.84 9.02
N ALA A 143 -11.76 -1.35 9.84
CA ALA A 143 -12.51 -2.56 9.54
C ALA A 143 -13.31 -2.42 8.23
N TRP A 144 -13.80 -1.22 7.91
CA TRP A 144 -14.50 -0.97 6.65
C TRP A 144 -13.59 -1.11 5.44
N ASN A 145 -12.33 -0.65 5.50
CA ASN A 145 -11.39 -0.87 4.40
C ASN A 145 -11.16 -2.37 4.17
N LEU A 146 -10.98 -3.14 5.25
CA LEU A 146 -10.83 -4.59 5.13
C LEU A 146 -12.07 -5.24 4.51
N VAL A 147 -13.26 -4.93 5.03
CA VAL A 147 -14.53 -5.46 4.52
C VAL A 147 -14.72 -5.09 3.05
N HIS A 148 -14.36 -3.88 2.63
CA HIS A 148 -14.48 -3.48 1.22
C HIS A 148 -13.55 -4.28 0.29
N HIS A 149 -12.33 -4.58 0.75
CA HIS A 149 -11.41 -5.43 -0.02
C HIS A 149 -11.96 -6.85 -0.11
N LEU A 150 -12.49 -7.41 0.98
CA LEU A 150 -13.16 -8.71 0.96
C LEU A 150 -14.37 -8.73 0.02
N GLN A 151 -15.22 -7.70 0.05
CA GLN A 151 -16.34 -7.55 -0.90
C GLN A 151 -15.87 -7.51 -2.35
N SER A 152 -14.72 -6.86 -2.62
CA SER A 152 -14.15 -6.79 -3.97
C SER A 152 -13.67 -8.16 -4.44
N PHE A 153 -12.99 -8.91 -3.57
CA PHE A 153 -12.54 -10.27 -3.82
C PHE A 153 -13.72 -11.23 -4.09
N GLU A 154 -14.75 -11.20 -3.24
CA GLU A 154 -15.92 -12.08 -3.37
C GLU A 154 -16.77 -11.73 -4.60
N SER A 155 -17.00 -10.44 -4.86
CA SER A 155 -17.88 -10.01 -5.94
C SER A 155 -17.20 -10.00 -7.30
N LYS A 156 -15.85 -9.98 -7.34
CA LYS A 156 -15.02 -9.79 -8.54
C LYS A 156 -15.39 -8.53 -9.33
N LYS A 157 -15.77 -7.46 -8.61
CA LYS A 157 -16.25 -6.19 -9.19
C LYS A 157 -15.51 -5.02 -8.57
N PHE A 158 -15.10 -4.08 -9.42
CA PHE A 158 -14.63 -2.78 -8.96
C PHE A 158 -15.82 -1.84 -8.69
N GLN A 159 -16.28 -1.83 -7.44
CA GLN A 159 -17.53 -1.17 -7.04
C GLN A 159 -17.43 -0.42 -5.72
N LYS A 160 -18.40 0.46 -5.44
CA LYS A 160 -18.49 1.12 -4.13
C LYS A 160 -18.77 0.09 -3.02
N PHE A 161 -18.53 0.49 -1.77
CA PHE A 161 -18.79 -0.34 -0.59
C PHE A 161 -20.23 -0.85 -0.57
N ASP A 162 -20.44 -2.15 -0.33
CA ASP A 162 -21.76 -2.73 -0.18
C ASP A 162 -22.23 -2.63 1.28
N TYR A 163 -23.24 -1.80 1.55
CA TYR A 163 -23.84 -1.65 2.87
C TYR A 163 -25.00 -2.62 3.15
N GLY A 164 -25.31 -3.51 2.22
CA GLY A 164 -26.54 -4.28 2.19
C GLY A 164 -27.69 -3.51 1.52
N ALA A 165 -28.70 -4.24 1.04
CA ALA A 165 -29.72 -3.73 0.12
C ALA A 165 -30.45 -2.46 0.59
N ASP A 166 -30.82 -2.40 1.87
CA ASP A 166 -31.58 -1.28 2.43
C ASP A 166 -30.72 -0.02 2.56
N LYS A 167 -29.51 -0.16 3.12
CA LYS A 167 -28.56 0.95 3.26
C LYS A 167 -28.02 1.41 1.91
N ASN A 168 -27.80 0.51 0.95
CA ASN A 168 -27.46 0.87 -0.42
C ASN A 168 -28.57 1.69 -1.08
N ARG A 169 -29.84 1.33 -0.88
CA ARG A 169 -30.95 2.11 -1.43
C ARG A 169 -30.97 3.52 -0.85
N GLN A 170 -30.72 3.66 0.45
CA GLN A 170 -30.65 4.96 1.12
C GLN A 170 -29.46 5.80 0.62
N LYS A 171 -28.29 5.18 0.44
CA LYS A 171 -27.04 5.89 0.14
C LYS A 171 -26.76 6.10 -1.36
N TYR A 172 -27.21 5.16 -2.19
CA TYR A 172 -26.93 5.10 -3.62
C TYR A 172 -28.19 5.14 -4.50
N GLY A 173 -29.38 4.96 -3.91
CA GLY A 173 -30.64 4.84 -4.67
C GLY A 173 -30.89 3.44 -5.26
N THR A 174 -29.90 2.55 -5.22
CA THR A 174 -29.95 1.19 -5.80
C THR A 174 -29.79 0.12 -4.72
N LYS A 175 -30.32 -1.10 -4.93
CA LYS A 175 -30.14 -2.21 -3.98
C LYS A 175 -28.69 -2.71 -3.92
N THR A 176 -27.97 -2.64 -5.03
CA THR A 176 -26.56 -3.04 -5.13
C THR A 176 -25.68 -1.80 -5.21
N PRO A 177 -24.41 -1.86 -4.76
CA PRO A 177 -23.49 -0.74 -4.92
C PRO A 177 -23.23 -0.48 -6.42
N PRO A 178 -23.10 0.79 -6.84
CA PRO A 178 -22.76 1.11 -8.22
C PRO A 178 -21.30 0.77 -8.51
N LEU A 179 -21.03 0.35 -9.75
CA LEU A 179 -19.68 0.11 -10.25
C LEU A 179 -18.92 1.43 -10.46
N TYR A 180 -17.61 1.40 -10.26
CA TYR A 180 -16.75 2.48 -10.73
C TYR A 180 -16.57 2.36 -12.24
N ASN A 181 -16.91 3.41 -12.97
CA ASN A 181 -16.80 3.41 -14.42
C ASN A 181 -15.37 3.78 -14.85
N LEU A 182 -14.52 2.78 -15.01
CA LEU A 182 -13.11 2.91 -15.42
C LEU A 182 -12.94 3.48 -16.84
N THR A 183 -13.96 3.37 -17.70
CA THR A 183 -13.91 3.98 -19.05
C THR A 183 -13.85 5.51 -19.02
N LYS A 184 -14.12 6.13 -17.87
CA LYS A 184 -13.97 7.57 -17.65
C LYS A 184 -12.53 7.99 -17.34
N ILE A 185 -11.61 7.05 -17.17
CA ILE A 185 -10.18 7.33 -17.04
C ILE A 185 -9.63 7.50 -18.47
N ASP A 186 -9.38 8.74 -18.88
CA ASP A 186 -8.95 9.12 -20.23
C ASP A 186 -7.59 9.84 -20.27
N SER A 187 -6.89 9.90 -19.13
CA SER A 187 -5.54 10.45 -19.04
C SER A 187 -4.55 9.65 -19.90
N ARG A 188 -3.78 10.37 -20.72
CA ARG A 188 -2.65 9.80 -21.49
C ARG A 188 -1.33 9.78 -20.72
N CYS A 189 -1.33 10.29 -19.48
CA CYS A 189 -0.14 10.36 -18.63
C CYS A 189 -0.09 9.24 -17.59
N THR A 190 -0.94 8.21 -17.74
CA THR A 190 -0.96 7.06 -16.82
C THR A 190 0.11 6.07 -17.22
N ALA A 191 0.99 5.71 -16.29
CA ALA A 191 1.93 4.61 -16.44
C ALA A 191 1.46 3.41 -15.62
N ILE A 192 1.53 2.21 -16.21
CA ILE A 192 1.37 0.93 -15.53
C ILE A 192 2.76 0.30 -15.42
N ILE A 193 3.14 -0.04 -14.20
CA ILE A 193 4.35 -0.80 -13.90
C ILE A 193 3.88 -2.01 -13.08
N PHE A 194 4.18 -3.21 -13.54
CA PHE A 194 3.71 -4.44 -12.89
C PHE A 194 4.75 -5.55 -13.00
N SER A 195 4.58 -6.63 -12.25
CA SER A 195 5.48 -7.79 -12.25
C SER A 195 4.71 -9.10 -12.31
N GLN A 196 5.43 -10.20 -12.57
CA GLN A 196 4.80 -11.52 -12.69
C GLN A 196 4.45 -12.15 -11.34
N ASN A 197 5.22 -11.85 -10.29
CA ASN A 197 5.12 -12.48 -8.97
C ASN A 197 4.45 -11.58 -7.92
N ASP A 198 3.72 -10.56 -8.36
CA ASP A 198 2.88 -9.76 -7.47
C ASP A 198 1.60 -10.54 -7.12
N TRP A 199 1.45 -10.93 -5.84
CA TRP A 199 0.29 -11.70 -5.37
C TRP A 199 -0.91 -10.84 -4.98
N ILE A 200 -0.78 -9.52 -4.98
CA ILE A 200 -1.82 -8.57 -4.60
C ILE A 200 -2.38 -7.84 -5.83
N SER A 201 -1.52 -7.54 -6.80
CA SER A 201 -1.85 -6.91 -8.08
C SER A 201 -1.39 -7.81 -9.22
N ASP A 202 -1.99 -8.99 -9.29
CA ASP A 202 -1.55 -10.02 -10.22
C ASP A 202 -1.78 -9.61 -11.69
N PRO A 203 -1.06 -10.22 -12.64
CA PRO A 203 -1.14 -9.83 -14.05
C PRO A 203 -2.55 -9.91 -14.68
N ASP A 204 -3.43 -10.78 -14.19
CA ASP A 204 -4.79 -10.91 -14.71
C ASP A 204 -5.65 -9.71 -14.28
N ASP A 205 -5.51 -9.26 -13.02
CA ASP A 205 -6.15 -8.04 -12.53
C ASP A 205 -5.61 -6.77 -13.23
N VAL A 206 -4.30 -6.74 -13.54
CA VAL A 206 -3.72 -5.67 -14.37
C VAL A 206 -4.32 -5.70 -15.78
N GLN A 207 -4.49 -6.89 -16.37
CA GLN A 207 -5.14 -7.02 -17.67
C GLN A 207 -6.60 -6.57 -17.64
N PHE A 208 -7.35 -6.92 -16.58
CA PHE A 208 -8.69 -6.40 -16.37
C PHE A 208 -8.71 -4.87 -16.36
N LEU A 209 -7.76 -4.22 -15.67
CA LEU A 209 -7.66 -2.75 -15.68
C LEU A 209 -7.41 -2.21 -17.10
N ARG A 210 -6.49 -2.81 -17.86
CA ARG A 210 -6.19 -2.41 -19.25
C ARG A 210 -7.42 -2.48 -20.15
N ASP A 211 -8.20 -3.55 -20.03
CA ASP A 211 -9.38 -3.77 -20.88
C ASP A 211 -10.50 -2.74 -20.60
N GLN A 212 -10.54 -2.18 -19.39
CA GLN A 212 -11.59 -1.25 -18.96
C GLN A 212 -11.22 0.23 -19.17
N VAL A 213 -9.93 0.58 -19.11
CA VAL A 213 -9.45 1.96 -19.26
C VAL A 213 -9.34 2.29 -20.75
N LYS A 214 -9.99 3.38 -21.18
CA LYS A 214 -9.99 3.81 -22.60
C LYS A 214 -8.72 4.53 -23.04
N GLY A 215 -7.96 5.08 -22.10
CA GLY A 215 -6.76 5.85 -22.39
C GLY A 215 -5.59 5.00 -22.88
N GLN A 216 -4.73 5.58 -23.73
CA GLN A 216 -3.42 5.00 -24.01
C GLN A 216 -2.50 5.28 -22.81
N PHE A 217 -1.88 4.24 -22.26
CA PHE A 217 -0.89 4.39 -21.20
C PHE A 217 0.38 5.06 -21.74
N LEU A 218 0.95 5.99 -20.97
CA LEU A 218 2.26 6.59 -21.21
C LEU A 218 3.35 5.52 -21.22
N LEU A 219 3.21 4.55 -20.31
CA LEU A 219 4.09 3.42 -20.14
C LEU A 219 3.26 2.23 -19.70
N ASP A 220 3.53 1.07 -20.27
CA ASP A 220 3.02 -0.22 -19.80
C ASP A 220 4.21 -1.17 -19.72
N TYR A 221 4.78 -1.28 -18.52
CA TYR A 221 6.08 -1.90 -18.30
C TYR A 221 5.96 -3.07 -17.34
N LYS A 222 6.36 -4.25 -17.83
CA LYS A 222 6.56 -5.44 -17.01
C LYS A 222 7.99 -5.45 -16.50
N VAL A 223 8.17 -5.46 -15.18
CA VAL A 223 9.49 -5.62 -14.56
C VAL A 223 10.08 -6.99 -14.97
N PRO A 224 11.33 -7.05 -15.47
CA PRO A 224 11.90 -8.27 -16.02
C PRO A 224 12.30 -9.30 -14.95
N PHE A 225 12.38 -8.88 -13.69
CA PHE A 225 12.72 -9.75 -12.56
C PHE A 225 11.55 -10.69 -12.24
N LEU A 226 11.75 -11.98 -12.46
CA LEU A 226 10.70 -12.99 -12.32
C LEU A 226 10.16 -13.12 -10.89
N GLN A 227 10.96 -12.81 -9.87
CA GLN A 227 10.55 -12.88 -8.46
C GLN A 227 10.01 -11.55 -7.93
N TRP A 228 10.09 -10.46 -8.70
CA TRP A 228 9.66 -9.14 -8.25
C TRP A 228 8.21 -9.18 -7.77
N ASN A 229 8.04 -8.95 -6.48
CA ASN A 229 6.80 -9.09 -5.75
C ASN A 229 6.14 -7.72 -5.52
N HIS A 230 5.04 -7.68 -4.78
CA HIS A 230 4.27 -6.47 -4.55
C HIS A 230 5.03 -5.34 -3.85
N ALA A 231 5.91 -5.67 -2.90
CA ALA A 231 6.63 -4.67 -2.13
C ALA A 231 7.90 -4.19 -2.82
N ASP A 232 8.42 -4.92 -3.81
CA ASP A 232 9.69 -4.57 -4.46
C ASP A 232 9.61 -3.24 -5.23
N PHE A 233 8.41 -2.81 -5.64
CA PHE A 233 8.18 -1.46 -6.20
C PHE A 233 8.51 -0.32 -5.22
N ILE A 234 8.62 -0.61 -3.93
CA ILE A 234 8.89 0.37 -2.87
C ILE A 234 10.19 0.01 -2.13
N TRP A 235 10.40 -1.27 -1.83
CA TRP A 235 11.48 -1.77 -0.97
C TRP A 235 12.56 -2.56 -1.72
N GLY A 236 12.39 -2.76 -3.02
CA GLY A 236 13.38 -3.42 -3.85
C GLY A 236 14.68 -2.62 -3.86
N ILE A 237 15.82 -3.31 -3.77
CA ILE A 237 17.13 -2.68 -3.88
C ILE A 237 17.33 -2.02 -5.26
N GLU A 238 16.70 -2.54 -6.31
CA GLU A 238 16.75 -2.02 -7.69
C GLU A 238 15.49 -1.22 -8.09
N ALA A 239 14.70 -0.74 -7.12
CA ALA A 239 13.45 -0.01 -7.41
C ALA A 239 13.65 1.43 -7.90
N ALA A 240 14.83 2.02 -7.69
CA ALA A 240 15.16 3.42 -7.97
C ALA A 240 16.38 3.58 -8.87
#